data_AF-A0A7C7XGH3-F1
#
_entry.id   AF-A0A7C7XGH3-F1
#
_cell.length_a   1.000
_cell.length_b   1.000
_cell.length_c   1.000
_cell.angle_alpha   90.00
_cell.angle_beta   90.00
_cell.angle_gamma   90.00
#
_symmetry.space_group_name_H-M   'P 1'
#
loop_
_entity.id
_entity.type
_entity.pdbx_description
1 polymer ?
#
loop_
_entity_poly.entity_id
_entity_poly.type
_entity_poly.pdbx_seq_one_letter_code
_entity_poly.pdbx_strand_id
1 'polypeptide(L)'
;MGYSREINGEVHEFGVSGKLIMNALVMYDRETESLWSQFLSQSVRGELMGTKLETIPLTLTTWDKWKETHPETVALRKGNRGGDPYIGYYGGRSAGVIGESNKDDRLPTKELVLDLGFDSEPVAFPHSELRSQQLVHTSHDGAATIVYFDPATGTALAYGAVVADQELQLQVDRT
;
A
#
# COMPACT_ATOMS: atom_id res chain seq x y z
N MET A 1 2.13 0.49 1.54
CA MET A 1 3.31 1.22 1.03
C MET A 1 4.52 0.31 1.19
N GLY A 2 5.33 0.18 0.14
CA GLY A 2 6.63 -0.46 0.19
C GLY A 2 7.71 0.60 0.06
N TYR A 3 8.90 0.35 0.60
CA TYR A 3 10.02 1.27 0.52
C TYR A 3 11.32 0.53 0.17
N SER A 4 12.20 1.20 -0.57
CA SER A 4 13.57 0.73 -0.74
C SER A 4 14.29 0.76 0.60
N ARG A 5 15.12 -0.26 0.83
CA ARG A 5 16.05 -0.29 1.95
C ARG A 5 17.40 0.31 1.60
N GLU A 6 17.59 0.71 0.34
CA GLU A 6 18.78 1.42 -0.10
C GLU A 6 18.58 2.92 0.10
N ILE A 7 19.45 3.53 0.88
CA ILE A 7 19.44 4.96 1.19
C ILE A 7 20.84 5.49 0.91
N ASN A 8 20.95 6.51 0.06
CA ASN A 8 22.24 7.11 -0.32
C ASN A 8 23.28 6.10 -0.84
N GLY A 9 22.83 5.01 -1.48
CA GLY A 9 23.70 3.94 -2.00
C GLY A 9 24.12 2.90 -0.97
N GLU A 10 23.64 2.98 0.27
CA GLU A 10 23.89 2.01 1.33
C GLU A 10 22.62 1.25 1.68
N VAL A 11 22.78 -0.03 2.04
CA VAL A 11 21.66 -0.91 2.38
C VAL A 11 21.47 -0.89 3.90
N HIS A 12 20.28 -0.50 4.34
CA HIS A 12 19.91 -0.44 5.75
C HIS A 12 19.02 -1.62 6.17
N GLU A 13 19.08 -1.96 7.46
CA GLU A 13 18.18 -2.90 8.12
C GLU A 13 17.22 -2.20 9.07
N PHE A 14 15.92 -2.38 8.81
CA PHE A 14 14.87 -1.79 9.64
C PHE A 14 14.33 -2.76 10.68
N GLY A 15 14.16 -2.26 11.90
CA GLY A 15 13.48 -2.92 13.01
C GLY A 15 12.24 -2.18 13.49
N VAL A 16 11.58 -2.77 14.49
CA VAL A 16 10.42 -2.19 15.16
C VAL A 16 10.91 -1.37 16.36
N SER A 17 10.59 -0.07 16.38
CA SER A 17 11.01 0.83 17.48
C SER A 17 10.14 0.74 18.73
N GLY A 18 8.96 0.13 18.64
CA GLY A 18 7.91 0.17 19.66
C GLY A 18 7.17 1.52 19.75
N LYS A 19 7.42 2.45 18.82
CA LYS A 19 6.77 3.76 18.75
C LYS A 19 5.76 3.82 17.62
N LEU A 20 4.78 4.71 17.77
CA LEU A 20 3.75 4.97 16.79
C LEU A 20 3.67 6.45 16.45
N ILE A 21 3.41 6.75 15.17
CA ILE A 21 2.96 8.07 14.70
C ILE A 21 1.63 7.83 13.98
N MET A 22 0.55 8.47 14.42
CA MET A 22 -0.80 8.31 13.85
C MET A 22 -1.24 6.84 13.72
N ASN A 23 -0.97 6.02 14.74
CA ASN A 23 -1.19 4.56 14.77
C ASN A 23 -0.37 3.73 13.76
N ALA A 24 0.53 4.32 12.97
CA ALA A 24 1.51 3.57 12.19
C ALA A 24 2.81 3.36 12.93
N LEU A 25 3.44 2.24 12.64
CA LEU A 25 4.77 1.88 13.13
C LEU A 25 5.80 2.94 12.73
N VAL A 26 6.62 3.34 13.70
CA VAL A 26 7.90 4.00 13.43
C VAL A 26 8.98 2.92 13.34
N MET A 27 9.66 2.86 12.20
CA MET A 27 10.77 1.94 11.99
C MET A 27 12.05 2.50 12.62
N TYR A 28 12.95 1.62 13.02
CA TYR A 28 14.27 1.95 13.54
C TYR A 28 15.34 1.40 12.58
N ASP A 29 16.23 2.26 12.09
CA ASP A 29 17.38 1.89 11.28
C ASP A 29 18.51 1.39 12.21
N ARG A 30 19.02 0.19 11.96
CA ARG A 30 20.02 -0.46 12.83
C ARG A 30 21.42 0.12 12.67
N GLU A 31 21.70 0.72 11.53
CA GLU A 31 23.01 1.26 11.18
C GLU A 31 23.22 2.64 11.80
N THR A 32 22.20 3.52 11.73
CA THR A 32 22.32 4.93 12.18
C THR A 32 21.50 5.26 13.42
N GLU A 33 20.74 4.30 13.93
CA GLU A 33 19.77 4.48 15.01
C GLU A 33 18.63 5.49 14.70
N SER A 34 18.49 5.87 13.42
CA SER A 34 17.46 6.81 12.97
C SER A 34 16.06 6.21 13.04
N LEU A 35 15.07 7.06 13.30
CA LEU A 35 13.66 6.70 13.35
C LEU A 35 12.92 7.17 12.10
N TRP A 36 12.16 6.27 11.49
CA TRP A 36 11.53 6.48 10.19
C TRP A 36 10.02 6.32 10.27
N SER A 37 9.30 7.32 9.75
CA SER A 37 7.84 7.29 9.65
C SER A 37 7.43 6.73 8.30
N GLN A 38 6.65 5.65 8.31
CA GLN A 38 6.04 5.11 7.09
C GLN A 38 5.07 6.12 6.47
N PHE A 39 4.21 6.77 7.27
CA PHE A 39 3.25 7.74 6.72
C PHE A 39 3.89 8.97 6.08
N LEU A 40 5.05 9.41 6.57
CA LEU A 40 5.74 10.59 6.01
C LEU A 40 6.79 10.23 4.96
N SER A 41 6.99 8.93 4.71
CA SER A 41 8.04 8.39 3.84
C SER A 41 9.41 8.98 4.13
N GLN A 42 9.77 9.22 5.41
CA GLN A 42 11.04 9.87 5.77
C GLN A 42 11.51 9.57 7.19
N SER A 43 12.80 9.82 7.43
CA SER A 43 13.36 9.88 8.76
C SER A 43 12.84 11.11 9.51
N VAL A 44 12.38 10.90 10.73
CA VAL A 44 11.80 11.92 11.61
C VAL A 44 12.70 12.27 12.78
N ARG A 45 13.76 11.48 13.03
CA ARG A 45 14.73 11.71 14.10
C ARG A 45 15.99 10.88 13.85
N GLY A 46 17.14 11.41 14.25
CA GLY A 46 18.43 10.72 14.18
C GLY A 46 19.34 11.37 13.15
N GLU A 47 20.42 10.67 12.82
CA GLU A 47 21.43 11.14 11.88
C GLU A 47 20.86 11.46 10.50
N LEU A 48 19.95 10.61 10.01
CA LEU A 48 19.35 10.74 8.68
C LEU A 48 18.07 11.58 8.66
N MET A 49 17.81 12.41 9.68
CA MET A 49 16.56 13.17 9.79
C MET A 49 16.27 14.00 8.53
N GLY A 50 15.04 13.89 8.01
CA GLY A 50 14.61 14.58 6.79
C GLY A 50 14.87 13.80 5.50
N THR A 51 15.71 12.76 5.53
CA THR A 51 15.92 11.89 4.37
C THR A 51 14.64 11.13 4.00
N LYS A 52 14.30 11.15 2.72
CA LYS A 52 13.12 10.50 2.14
C LYS A 52 13.41 9.04 1.81
N LEU A 53 12.40 8.18 1.99
CA LEU A 53 12.39 6.80 1.52
C LEU A 53 11.86 6.76 0.10
N GLU A 54 12.52 6.03 -0.78
CA GLU A 54 12.00 5.71 -2.11
C GLU A 54 10.82 4.73 -1.98
N THR A 55 9.67 5.09 -2.53
CA THR A 55 8.48 4.24 -2.55
C THR A 55 8.63 3.13 -3.60
N ILE A 56 8.25 1.91 -3.23
CA ILE A 56 8.22 0.76 -4.13
C ILE A 56 6.76 0.32 -4.33
N PRO A 57 6.30 0.17 -5.59
CA PRO A 57 4.98 -0.37 -5.87
C PRO A 57 4.80 -1.76 -5.26
N LEU A 58 3.65 -1.97 -4.62
CA LEU A 58 3.29 -3.27 -4.04
C LEU A 58 1.97 -3.76 -4.61
N THR A 59 1.85 -5.07 -4.78
CA THR A 59 0.60 -5.74 -5.12
C THR A 59 0.09 -6.49 -3.89
N LEU A 60 -1.10 -6.12 -3.41
CA LEU A 60 -1.82 -6.87 -2.40
C LEU A 60 -2.72 -7.89 -3.10
N THR A 61 -2.44 -9.19 -2.93
CA THR A 61 -3.19 -10.26 -3.57
C THR A 61 -3.19 -11.55 -2.76
N THR A 62 -3.95 -12.54 -3.19
CA THR A 62 -3.96 -13.87 -2.58
C THR A 62 -2.73 -14.67 -3.00
N TRP A 63 -2.34 -15.64 -2.16
CA TRP A 63 -1.21 -16.51 -2.48
C TRP A 63 -1.44 -17.31 -3.77
N ASP A 64 -2.65 -17.83 -3.97
CA ASP A 64 -3.00 -18.59 -5.17
C ASP A 64 -2.87 -17.71 -6.41
N LYS A 65 -3.37 -16.47 -6.37
CA LYS A 65 -3.24 -15.53 -7.49
C LYS A 65 -1.80 -15.19 -7.80
N TRP A 66 -0.98 -14.95 -6.77
CA TRP A 66 0.44 -14.71 -6.92
C TRP A 66 1.15 -15.90 -7.58
N LYS A 67 0.80 -17.13 -7.20
CA LYS A 67 1.41 -18.35 -7.74
C LYS A 67 1.04 -18.63 -9.20
N GLU A 68 -0.12 -18.18 -9.67
CA GLU A 68 -0.48 -18.25 -11.09
C GLU A 68 0.50 -17.46 -11.96
N THR A 69 0.89 -16.26 -11.53
CA THR A 69 1.79 -15.38 -12.30
C THR A 69 3.28 -15.60 -11.98
N HIS A 70 3.57 -16.14 -10.79
CA HIS A 70 4.94 -16.43 -10.33
C HIS A 70 5.06 -17.89 -9.85
N PRO A 71 5.00 -18.87 -10.78
CA PRO A 71 4.97 -20.30 -10.46
C PRO A 71 6.24 -20.81 -9.78
N GLU A 72 7.34 -20.07 -9.85
CA GLU A 72 8.61 -20.42 -9.18
C GLU A 72 8.76 -19.80 -7.78
N THR A 73 7.87 -18.89 -7.35
CA THR A 73 8.00 -18.29 -6.02
C THR A 73 7.87 -19.35 -4.93
N VAL A 74 8.85 -19.37 -4.03
CA VAL A 74 8.81 -20.15 -2.79
C VAL A 74 8.57 -19.23 -1.61
N ALA A 75 7.73 -19.66 -0.67
CA ALA A 75 7.50 -18.96 0.58
C ALA A 75 7.81 -19.88 1.77
N LEU A 76 8.47 -19.33 2.79
CA LEU A 76 8.75 -20.05 4.01
C LEU A 76 7.48 -20.14 4.87
N ARG A 77 6.96 -21.35 5.08
CA ARG A 77 5.86 -21.58 6.03
C ARG A 77 6.42 -21.75 7.45
N LYS A 78 6.29 -20.71 8.28
CA LYS A 78 6.60 -20.79 9.72
C LYS A 78 5.36 -21.23 10.51
N GLY A 79 5.38 -22.44 11.06
CA GLY A 79 4.34 -22.95 11.97
C GLY A 79 2.99 -23.29 11.31
N ASN A 80 1.95 -23.42 12.14
CA ASN A 80 0.63 -23.92 11.74
C ASN A 80 -0.51 -22.94 12.07
N ARG A 81 -0.37 -21.68 11.67
CA ARG A 81 -1.48 -20.70 11.74
C ARG A 81 -2.02 -20.48 10.34
N GLY A 82 -3.00 -21.29 9.97
CA GLY A 82 -3.93 -20.90 8.92
C GLY A 82 -4.79 -19.74 9.42
N GLY A 83 -5.01 -18.75 8.58
CA GLY A 83 -5.84 -17.59 8.88
C GLY A 83 -5.06 -16.36 9.35
N ASP A 84 -5.65 -15.19 9.06
CA ASP A 84 -5.10 -13.89 9.43
C ASP A 84 -5.38 -13.60 10.92
N PRO A 85 -4.34 -13.51 11.79
CA PRO A 85 -4.53 -13.25 13.21
C PRO A 85 -5.07 -11.83 13.48
N TYR A 86 -5.07 -10.94 12.49
CA TYR A 86 -5.53 -9.56 12.61
C TYR A 86 -6.95 -9.35 12.06
N ILE A 87 -7.69 -10.40 11.67
CA ILE A 87 -9.04 -10.25 11.13
C ILE A 87 -9.98 -9.43 12.03
N GLY A 88 -9.93 -9.66 13.35
CA GLY A 88 -10.72 -8.89 14.32
C GLY A 88 -10.25 -7.44 14.48
N TYR A 89 -8.96 -7.18 14.25
CA TYR A 89 -8.42 -5.82 14.24
C TYR A 89 -8.99 -5.05 13.04
N TYR A 90 -9.00 -5.62 11.84
CA TYR A 90 -9.50 -4.94 10.65
C TYR A 90 -11.00 -4.61 10.73
N GLY A 91 -11.82 -5.49 11.32
CA GLY A 91 -13.26 -5.25 11.49
C GLY A 91 -13.64 -4.31 12.65
N GLY A 92 -12.68 -3.93 13.50
CA GLY A 92 -12.94 -3.06 14.65
C GLY A 92 -13.09 -1.58 14.26
N ARG A 93 -14.01 -0.87 14.91
CA ARG A 93 -14.30 0.56 14.65
C ARG A 93 -13.24 1.54 15.18
N SER A 94 -12.29 1.09 16.00
CA SER A 94 -11.19 1.96 16.47
C SER A 94 -10.16 2.18 15.35
N ALA A 95 -9.72 3.41 15.10
CA ALA A 95 -8.65 3.68 14.15
C ALA A 95 -7.28 3.12 14.58
N GLY A 96 -7.10 2.80 15.86
CA GLY A 96 -5.88 2.17 16.36
C GLY A 96 -5.80 2.14 17.89
N VAL A 97 -4.58 2.22 18.42
CA VAL A 97 -4.26 2.09 19.85
C VAL A 97 -4.16 3.45 20.55
N ILE A 98 -3.68 4.49 19.86
CA ILE A 98 -3.39 5.82 20.44
C ILE A 98 -4.47 6.87 20.14
N GLY A 99 -5.61 6.46 19.55
CA GLY A 99 -6.72 7.35 19.17
C GLY A 99 -6.54 8.04 17.82
N GLU A 100 -7.48 8.93 17.45
CA GLU A 100 -7.49 9.68 16.18
C GLU A 100 -7.09 11.13 16.42
N SER A 101 -6.03 11.60 15.76
CA SER A 101 -5.63 13.01 15.79
C SER A 101 -6.34 13.83 14.72
N ASN A 102 -6.69 13.19 13.59
CA ASN A 102 -7.47 13.76 12.49
C ASN A 102 -8.66 12.84 12.24
N LYS A 103 -9.87 13.40 12.16
CA LYS A 103 -11.09 12.65 11.89
C LYS A 103 -11.66 13.05 10.54
N ASP A 104 -11.98 12.05 9.74
CA ASP A 104 -12.62 12.17 8.43
C ASP A 104 -13.66 11.05 8.33
N ASP A 105 -14.91 11.40 8.03
CA ASP A 105 -16.04 10.48 8.00
C ASP A 105 -16.51 10.14 6.57
N ARG A 106 -15.79 10.59 5.55
CA ARG A 106 -16.08 10.26 4.15
C ARG A 106 -15.96 8.76 3.87
N LEU A 107 -15.09 8.05 4.60
CA LEU A 107 -14.88 6.60 4.48
C LEU A 107 -14.98 5.90 5.84
N PRO A 108 -15.39 4.61 5.88
CA PRO A 108 -15.31 3.81 7.09
C PRO A 108 -13.87 3.69 7.62
N THR A 109 -13.73 3.59 8.95
CA THR A 109 -12.45 3.32 9.59
C THR A 109 -11.83 2.04 9.03
N LYS A 110 -10.55 2.12 8.61
CA LYS A 110 -9.78 1.01 7.99
C LYS A 110 -10.29 0.56 6.62
N GLU A 111 -11.06 1.39 5.91
CA GLU A 111 -11.31 1.17 4.49
C GLU A 111 -9.96 0.99 3.75
N LEU A 112 -9.83 -0.10 3.01
CA LEU A 112 -8.68 -0.31 2.14
C LEU A 112 -8.84 0.60 0.92
N VAL A 113 -7.75 1.26 0.55
CA VAL A 113 -7.71 2.11 -0.63
C VAL A 113 -6.53 1.71 -1.51
N LEU A 114 -6.73 1.74 -2.81
CA LEU A 114 -5.61 1.88 -3.75
C LEU A 114 -5.26 3.36 -3.81
N ASP A 115 -3.99 3.68 -3.58
CA ASP A 115 -3.48 5.03 -3.68
C ASP A 115 -2.78 5.24 -5.02
N LEU A 116 -2.97 6.42 -5.61
CA LEU A 116 -2.21 6.95 -6.73
C LEU A 116 -1.58 8.28 -6.34
N GLY A 117 -0.29 8.46 -6.60
CA GLY A 117 0.39 9.73 -6.37
C GLY A 117 0.60 10.07 -4.90
N PHE A 118 0.88 9.08 -4.02
CA PHE A 118 1.10 9.28 -2.58
C PHE A 118 1.91 10.54 -2.24
N ASP A 119 2.98 10.80 -2.99
CA ASP A 119 3.90 11.92 -2.77
C ASP A 119 3.49 13.22 -3.50
N SER A 120 2.57 13.17 -4.47
CA SER A 120 2.11 14.33 -5.27
C SER A 120 0.69 14.11 -5.83
N GLU A 121 -0.23 15.01 -5.46
CA GLU A 121 -1.65 14.98 -5.85
C GLU A 121 -2.39 13.66 -5.50
N PRO A 122 -2.30 13.15 -4.25
CA PRO A 122 -2.76 11.82 -3.91
C PRO A 122 -4.25 11.62 -4.17
N VAL A 123 -4.58 10.50 -4.82
CA VAL A 123 -5.95 10.04 -5.06
C VAL A 123 -6.14 8.66 -4.46
N ALA A 124 -7.14 8.52 -3.60
CA ALA A 124 -7.52 7.25 -3.01
C ALA A 124 -8.74 6.66 -3.72
N PHE A 125 -8.65 5.40 -4.12
CA PHE A 125 -9.75 4.62 -4.67
C PHE A 125 -10.21 3.60 -3.62
N PRO A 126 -11.37 3.80 -2.97
CA PRO A 126 -11.88 2.88 -1.96
C PRO A 126 -12.15 1.49 -2.55
N HIS A 127 -11.71 0.43 -1.87
CA HIS A 127 -11.96 -0.94 -2.28
C HIS A 127 -13.46 -1.25 -2.36
N SER A 128 -14.27 -0.64 -1.49
CA SER A 128 -15.73 -0.75 -1.53
C SER A 128 -16.34 -0.24 -2.83
N GLU A 129 -15.89 0.91 -3.32
CA GLU A 129 -16.32 1.47 -4.61
C GLU A 129 -15.77 0.66 -5.78
N LEU A 130 -14.47 0.34 -5.75
CA LEU A 130 -13.81 -0.47 -6.77
C LEU A 130 -14.42 -1.85 -6.91
N ARG A 131 -14.90 -2.46 -5.83
CA ARG A 131 -15.63 -3.73 -5.89
C ARG A 131 -16.92 -3.64 -6.70
N SER A 132 -17.60 -2.48 -6.68
CA SER A 132 -18.83 -2.29 -7.44
C SER A 132 -18.57 -1.95 -8.91
N GLN A 133 -17.53 -1.16 -9.19
CA GLN A 133 -17.23 -0.66 -10.54
C GLN A 133 -16.34 -1.63 -11.32
N GLN A 134 -15.42 -2.31 -10.63
CA GLN A 134 -14.36 -3.21 -11.11
C GLN A 134 -13.33 -2.59 -12.06
N LEU A 135 -13.70 -1.54 -12.79
CA LEU A 135 -12.85 -0.86 -13.75
C LEU A 135 -13.20 0.63 -13.76
N VAL A 136 -12.18 1.48 -13.62
CA VAL A 136 -12.31 2.94 -13.62
C VAL A 136 -11.30 3.52 -14.59
N HIS A 137 -11.79 4.25 -15.60
CA HIS A 137 -10.97 5.11 -16.45
C HIS A 137 -10.85 6.48 -15.80
N THR A 138 -9.64 6.98 -15.65
CA THR A 138 -9.37 8.26 -14.99
C THR A 138 -8.12 8.91 -15.57
N SER A 139 -7.83 10.13 -15.13
CA SER A 139 -6.57 10.81 -15.39
C SER A 139 -5.94 11.21 -14.07
N HIS A 140 -4.65 10.97 -13.91
CA HIS A 140 -3.88 11.40 -12.74
C HIS A 140 -2.59 12.04 -13.24
N ASP A 141 -2.30 13.25 -12.77
CA ASP A 141 -1.20 14.10 -13.24
C ASP A 141 -1.14 14.24 -14.78
N GLY A 142 -2.32 14.38 -15.41
CA GLY A 142 -2.46 14.50 -16.86
C GLY A 142 -2.25 13.20 -17.65
N ALA A 143 -1.90 12.09 -17.01
CA ALA A 143 -1.75 10.79 -17.65
C ALA A 143 -3.03 9.96 -17.56
N ALA A 144 -3.48 9.43 -18.70
CA ALA A 144 -4.60 8.50 -18.76
C ALA A 144 -4.25 7.21 -17.99
N THR A 145 -5.12 6.82 -17.06
CA THR A 145 -4.91 5.74 -16.11
C THR A 145 -6.14 4.84 -16.04
N ILE A 146 -5.92 3.54 -15.93
CA ILE A 146 -6.97 2.55 -15.69
C ILE A 146 -6.73 1.92 -14.32
N VAL A 147 -7.74 1.98 -13.47
CA VAL A 147 -7.78 1.24 -12.20
C VAL A 147 -8.65 0.01 -12.39
N TYR A 148 -8.11 -1.16 -12.08
CA TYR A 148 -8.81 -2.44 -12.14
C TYR A 148 -8.88 -3.08 -10.76
N PHE A 149 -10.01 -3.73 -10.48
CA PHE A 149 -10.25 -4.46 -9.25
C PHE A 149 -10.76 -5.87 -9.54
N ASP A 150 -10.01 -6.84 -9.05
CA ASP A 150 -10.41 -8.25 -9.07
C ASP A 150 -11.19 -8.57 -7.78
N PRO A 151 -12.52 -8.78 -7.85
CA PRO A 151 -13.33 -9.04 -6.67
C PRO A 151 -13.06 -10.40 -6.02
N ALA A 152 -12.51 -11.37 -6.77
CA ALA A 152 -12.23 -12.71 -6.27
C ALA A 152 -11.02 -12.71 -5.33
N THR A 153 -10.05 -11.85 -5.60
CA THR A 153 -8.80 -11.75 -4.84
C THR A 153 -8.76 -10.49 -3.95
N GLY A 154 -9.63 -9.51 -4.21
CA GLY A 154 -9.58 -8.20 -3.57
C GLY A 154 -8.41 -7.33 -4.03
N THR A 155 -7.77 -7.71 -5.14
CA THR A 155 -6.60 -7.01 -5.69
C THR A 155 -7.03 -5.80 -6.50
N ALA A 156 -6.51 -4.64 -6.13
CA ALA A 156 -6.62 -3.40 -6.87
C ALA A 156 -5.28 -3.08 -7.55
N LEU A 157 -5.31 -2.72 -8.82
CA LEU A 157 -4.13 -2.37 -9.61
C LEU A 157 -4.42 -1.13 -10.46
N ALA A 158 -3.39 -0.34 -10.72
CA ALA A 158 -3.46 0.80 -11.63
C ALA A 158 -2.42 0.66 -12.74
N TYR A 159 -2.81 1.08 -13.93
CA TYR A 159 -2.00 1.00 -15.14
C TYR A 159 -2.08 2.30 -15.92
N GLY A 160 -0.98 2.66 -16.59
CA GLY A 160 -1.06 3.64 -17.66
C GLY A 160 -1.98 3.13 -18.77
N ALA A 161 -2.86 3.98 -19.27
CA ALA A 161 -3.86 3.64 -20.26
C ALA A 161 -3.40 3.92 -21.70
N VAL A 162 -2.13 4.29 -21.93
CA VAL A 162 -1.61 4.62 -23.26
C VAL A 162 -0.65 3.54 -23.72
N VAL A 163 -0.90 2.97 -24.91
CA VAL A 163 0.00 2.03 -25.57
C VAL A 163 0.21 2.49 -27.01
N ALA A 164 1.47 2.66 -27.41
CA ALA A 164 1.84 3.15 -28.74
C ALA A 164 1.06 4.41 -29.15
N ASP A 165 1.03 5.41 -28.26
CA ASP A 165 0.33 6.70 -28.42
C ASP A 165 -1.20 6.62 -28.56
N GLN A 166 -1.80 5.46 -28.31
CA GLN A 166 -3.24 5.26 -28.28
C GLN A 166 -3.73 5.07 -26.86
N GLU A 167 -4.69 5.90 -26.45
CA GLU A 167 -5.42 5.70 -25.20
C GLU A 167 -6.38 4.50 -25.33
N LEU A 168 -6.31 3.60 -24.35
CA LEU A 168 -7.09 2.39 -24.29
C LEU A 168 -8.39 2.61 -23.51
N GLN A 169 -9.49 2.11 -24.08
CA GLN A 169 -10.76 1.95 -23.39
C GLN A 169 -10.97 0.45 -23.19
N LEU A 170 -11.18 0.04 -21.94
CA LEU A 170 -11.29 -1.36 -21.53
C LEU A 170 -12.67 -1.59 -20.94
N GLN A 171 -13.13 -2.84 -20.95
CA GLN A 171 -14.34 -3.25 -20.27
C GLN A 171 -14.12 -4.60 -19.60
N VAL A 172 -14.83 -4.87 -18.51
CA VAL A 172 -14.84 -6.18 -17.87
C VAL A 172 -15.97 -6.99 -18.50
N ASP A 173 -15.64 -8.12 -19.12
CA ASP A 173 -16.65 -9.05 -19.63
C ASP A 173 -17.40 -9.67 -18.44
N ARG A 174 -18.71 -9.45 -18.39
CA ARG A 174 -19.59 -10.05 -17.38
C ARG A 174 -20.11 -11.38 -17.93
N THR A 175 -19.50 -12.48 -17.51
CA THR A 175 -20.05 -13.85 -17.68
C THR A 175 -21.16 -14.14 -16.69
#